data_AF-A0A0C2FBY3-F1
#
_entry.id   AF-A0A0C2FBY3-F1
#
_cell.length_a   1.000
_cell.length_b   1.000
_cell.length_c   1.000
_cell.angle_alpha   90.00
_cell.angle_beta   90.00
_cell.angle_gamma   90.00
#
_symmetry.space_group_name_H-M   'P 1'
#
loop_
_entity.id
_entity.type
_entity.pdbx_description
1 polymer ?
#
loop_
_entity_poly.entity_id
_entity_poly.type
_entity_poly.pdbx_seq_one_letter_code
_entity_poly.pdbx_strand_id
1 'polypeptide(L)'
;MANESNASEGTVRKVVKGMLNMCPYKLQKRHGLTYAQKKARVKKCKRLLDRAANGEHLRMLFTDEKLFTIEQSYNSQNVRVLAVRLMKLIRPEELFPEAWSQPPS
;
A
#
# COMPACT_ATOMS: atom_id res chain seq x y z
N MET A 1 -1.69 -19.47 11.04
CA MET A 1 -0.97 -20.58 10.37
C MET A 1 -0.21 -21.49 11.32
N ALA A 2 0.92 -21.12 11.94
CA ALA A 2 1.69 -22.06 12.80
C ALA A 2 0.85 -22.68 13.94
N ASN A 3 0.09 -21.83 14.64
CA ASN A 3 -0.84 -22.27 15.69
C ASN A 3 -2.03 -23.08 15.15
N GLU A 4 -2.47 -22.81 13.92
CA GLU A 4 -3.58 -23.54 13.27
C GLU A 4 -3.12 -24.91 12.75
N SER A 5 -1.87 -25.02 12.30
CA SER A 5 -1.28 -26.24 11.74
C SER A 5 -0.52 -27.08 12.78
N ASN A 6 -0.54 -26.68 14.05
CA ASN A 6 0.21 -27.28 15.16
C ASN A 6 1.68 -27.59 14.79
N ALA A 7 2.34 -26.66 14.12
CA ALA A 7 3.69 -26.82 13.59
C ALA A 7 4.57 -25.62 13.97
N SER A 8 5.89 -25.84 14.05
CA SER A 8 6.81 -24.74 14.34
C SER A 8 6.76 -23.66 13.25
N GLU A 9 6.95 -22.40 13.62
CA GLU A 9 7.00 -21.27 12.68
C GLU A 9 8.06 -21.51 11.59
N GLY A 10 9.21 -22.07 11.96
CA GLY A 10 10.28 -22.42 11.02
C GLY A 10 9.84 -23.47 9.99
N THR A 11 9.10 -24.49 10.41
CA THR A 11 8.54 -25.51 9.50
C THR A 11 7.54 -24.87 8.54
N VAL A 12 6.60 -24.08 9.05
CA VAL A 12 5.61 -23.37 8.21
C VAL A 12 6.31 -22.47 7.20
N ARG A 13 7.32 -21.71 7.61
CA ARG A 13 8.07 -20.83 6.72
C ARG A 13 8.79 -21.59 5.61
N LYS A 14 9.41 -22.74 5.92
CA LYS A 14 10.06 -23.61 4.92
C LYS A 14 9.06 -24.17 3.92
N VAL A 15 7.90 -24.64 4.39
CA VAL A 15 6.82 -25.16 3.53
C VAL A 15 6.26 -24.07 2.63
N VAL A 16 5.90 -22.91 3.20
CA VAL A 16 5.34 -21.76 2.47
C VAL A 16 6.29 -21.29 1.36
N LYS A 17 7.58 -21.15 1.66
CA LYS A 17 8.56 -20.67 0.69
C LYS A 17 9.01 -21.75 -0.29
N GLY A 18 9.29 -22.96 0.20
CA GLY A 18 9.94 -24.02 -0.57
C GLY A 18 8.98 -24.95 -1.31
N MET A 19 7.83 -25.26 -0.73
CA MET A 19 6.84 -26.19 -1.32
C MET A 19 5.70 -25.45 -2.00
N LEU A 20 5.18 -24.39 -1.36
CA LEU A 20 4.05 -23.62 -1.89
C LEU A 20 4.48 -22.44 -2.77
N ASN A 21 5.78 -22.11 -2.77
CA ASN A 21 6.35 -20.98 -3.51
C ASN A 21 5.60 -19.65 -3.28
N MET A 22 5.17 -19.41 -2.05
CA MET A 22 4.43 -18.22 -1.65
C MET A 22 5.35 -17.20 -0.98
N CYS A 23 5.08 -15.93 -1.25
CA CYS A 23 5.78 -14.79 -0.69
C CYS A 23 4.85 -13.89 0.12
N PRO A 24 5.33 -13.28 1.21
CA PRO A 24 4.54 -12.33 2.00
C PRO A 24 4.52 -10.95 1.33
N TYR A 25 3.37 -10.56 0.79
CA TYR A 25 3.12 -9.24 0.21
C TYR A 25 2.44 -8.31 1.21
N LYS A 26 2.88 -7.04 1.26
CA LYS A 26 2.29 -6.04 2.15
C LYS A 26 0.94 -5.58 1.60
N LEU A 27 -0.11 -5.68 2.41
CA LEU A 27 -1.43 -5.17 2.07
C LEU A 27 -1.46 -3.66 2.38
N GLN A 28 -1.70 -2.84 1.37
CA GLN A 28 -1.76 -1.39 1.55
C GLN A 28 -3.04 -0.83 0.91
N LYS A 29 -3.93 -0.30 1.75
CA LYS A 29 -5.01 0.57 1.27
C LYS A 29 -4.40 1.91 0.89
N ARG A 30 -4.57 2.33 -0.36
CA ARG A 30 -4.14 3.63 -0.86
C ARG A 30 -5.36 4.41 -1.31
N HIS A 31 -5.31 5.74 -1.23
CA HIS A 31 -6.34 6.56 -1.83
C HIS A 31 -6.29 6.41 -3.36
N GLY A 32 -7.46 6.10 -3.94
CA GLY A 32 -7.67 6.15 -5.38
C GLY A 32 -7.48 7.59 -5.84
N LEU A 33 -6.50 7.82 -6.72
CA LEU A 33 -6.23 9.15 -7.26
C LEU A 33 -6.85 9.29 -8.63
N THR A 34 -7.61 10.36 -8.83
CA THR A 34 -8.10 10.72 -10.16
C THR A 34 -6.93 11.11 -11.05
N TYR A 35 -7.12 11.04 -12.37
CA TYR A 35 -6.11 11.43 -13.33
C TYR A 35 -5.67 12.90 -13.12
N ALA A 36 -6.61 13.80 -12.86
CA ALA A 36 -6.34 15.20 -12.56
C ALA A 36 -5.47 15.37 -11.30
N GLN A 37 -5.75 14.64 -10.23
CA GLN A 37 -4.94 14.66 -9.00
C GLN A 37 -3.53 14.14 -9.24
N LYS A 38 -3.37 13.08 -10.04
CA LYS A 38 -2.04 12.56 -10.43
C LYS A 38 -1.25 13.61 -11.20
N LYS A 39 -1.86 14.26 -12.20
CA LYS A 39 -1.24 15.33 -13.00
C LYS A 39 -0.82 16.51 -12.13
N ALA A 40 -1.70 16.97 -11.23
CA ALA A 40 -1.42 18.05 -10.30
C ALA A 40 -0.25 17.70 -9.35
N ARG A 41 -0.21 16.47 -8.83
CA ARG A 41 0.90 15.99 -7.99
C ARG A 41 2.23 16.01 -8.73
N VAL A 42 2.29 15.48 -9.96
CA VAL A 42 3.52 15.50 -10.76
C VAL A 42 4.03 16.92 -10.97
N LYS A 43 3.14 17.86 -11.33
CA LYS A 43 3.51 19.27 -11.51
C LYS A 43 4.05 19.88 -10.21
N LYS A 44 3.41 19.62 -9.07
CA LYS A 44 3.85 20.12 -7.76
C LYS A 44 5.20 19.52 -7.34
N CYS A 45 5.38 18.21 -7.53
CA CYS A 45 6.62 17.51 -7.18
C CYS A 45 7.82 18.03 -7.99
N LYS A 46 7.68 18.25 -9.31
CA LYS A 46 8.75 18.83 -10.13
C LYS A 46 9.22 20.17 -9.58
N ARG A 47 8.28 21.09 -9.30
CA ARG A 47 8.60 22.40 -8.72
C ARG A 47 9.25 22.30 -7.34
N LEU A 48 8.83 21.35 -6.50
CA LEU A 48 9.44 21.13 -5.19
C LEU A 48 10.88 20.61 -5.31
N LEU A 49 11.15 19.74 -6.29
CA LEU A 49 12.50 19.26 -6.58
C LEU A 49 13.43 20.40 -7.02
N ASP A 50 12.96 21.27 -7.92
CA ASP A 50 13.75 22.43 -8.38
C ASP A 50 14.10 23.35 -7.20
N ARG A 51 13.13 23.65 -6.33
CA ARG A 51 13.35 24.44 -5.10
C ARG A 51 14.31 23.76 -4.13
N ALA A 52 14.20 22.43 -4.00
CA ALA A 52 15.11 21.67 -3.15
C ALA A 52 16.55 21.72 -3.67
N ALA A 53 16.74 21.62 -4.99
CA ALA A 53 18.05 21.75 -5.64
C ALA A 53 18.68 23.14 -5.41
N ASN A 54 17.85 24.18 -5.32
CA ASN A 54 18.28 25.55 -4.97
C ASN A 54 18.51 25.76 -3.45
N GLY A 55 18.43 24.71 -2.62
CA GLY A 55 18.63 24.82 -1.17
C GLY A 55 17.47 25.46 -0.40
N GLU A 56 16.35 25.80 -1.06
CA GLU A 56 15.22 26.48 -0.43
C GLU A 56 14.54 25.62 0.64
N HIS A 57 14.70 24.29 0.57
CA HIS A 57 14.15 23.35 1.54
C HIS A 57 14.69 23.59 2.96
N LEU A 58 15.90 24.14 3.11
CA LEU A 58 16.49 24.50 4.41
C LEU A 58 15.77 25.68 5.08
N ARG A 59 14.99 26.45 4.32
CA ARG A 59 14.21 27.60 4.78
C ARG A 59 12.72 27.30 4.89
N MET A 60 12.29 26.08 4.54
CA MET A 60 10.89 25.66 4.62
C MET A 60 10.62 25.00 5.97
N LEU A 61 9.66 25.55 6.72
CA LEU A 61 9.09 24.90 7.89
C LEU A 61 7.90 24.05 7.45
N PHE A 62 7.99 22.73 7.66
CA PHE A 62 6.88 21.81 7.45
C PHE A 62 6.17 21.56 8.78
N THR A 63 4.88 21.92 8.85
CA THR A 63 4.01 21.65 10.00
C THR A 63 2.84 20.76 9.56
N ASP A 64 2.37 19.93 10.48
CA ASP A 64 1.18 19.10 10.30
C ASP A 64 0.55 18.82 11.66
N GLU A 65 -0.76 18.60 11.68
CA GLU A 65 -1.48 18.20 12.88
C GLU A 65 -1.67 16.69 12.89
N LYS A 66 -1.40 16.07 14.03
CA LYS A 66 -1.56 14.62 14.19
C LYS A 66 -2.38 14.30 15.42
N LEU A 67 -3.42 13.50 15.24
CA LEU A 67 -4.16 12.91 16.34
C LEU A 67 -3.33 11.77 16.95
N PHE A 68 -3.08 11.86 18.25
CA PHE A 68 -2.48 10.79 19.05
C PHE A 68 -3.57 10.16 19.92
N THR A 69 -3.78 8.85 19.76
CA THR A 69 -4.71 8.08 20.60
C THR A 69 -3.96 7.48 21.79
N ILE A 70 -4.60 7.42 22.96
CA ILE A 70 -4.01 6.85 24.19
C ILE A 70 -3.74 5.36 24.02
N GLU A 71 -4.66 4.65 23.36
CA GLU A 71 -4.49 3.23 23.05
C GLU A 71 -3.76 3.04 21.71
N GLN A 72 -2.88 2.02 21.68
CA GLN A 72 -2.24 1.58 20.45
C GLN A 72 -3.28 0.96 19.52
N SER A 73 -3.60 1.66 18.43
CA SER A 73 -4.43 1.08 17.38
C SER A 73 -3.64 0.08 16.55
N TYR A 74 -4.27 -1.04 16.22
CA TYR A 74 -3.70 -2.03 15.31
C TYR A 74 -3.42 -1.38 13.95
N ASN A 75 -2.13 -1.28 13.58
CA ASN A 75 -1.75 -0.73 12.29
C ASN A 75 -1.99 -1.77 11.18
N SER A 76 -3.21 -1.73 10.63
CA SER A 76 -3.64 -2.59 9.51
C SER A 76 -2.75 -2.47 8.27
N GLN A 77 -1.93 -1.42 8.15
CA GLN A 77 -0.97 -1.28 7.06
C GLN A 77 0.23 -2.23 7.18
N ASN A 78 0.45 -2.86 8.34
CA ASN A 78 1.51 -3.85 8.54
C ASN A 78 1.05 -5.29 8.22
N VAL A 79 -0.22 -5.46 7.84
CA VAL A 79 -0.76 -6.75 7.41
C VAL A 79 -0.03 -7.22 6.15
N ARG A 80 0.30 -8.51 6.12
CA ARG A 80 0.89 -9.18 4.96
C ARG A 80 0.04 -10.38 4.56
N VAL A 81 -0.07 -10.62 3.26
CA VAL A 81 -0.78 -11.76 2.67
C VAL A 81 0.21 -12.64 1.94
N LEU A 82 0.13 -13.95 2.13
CA LEU A 82 0.93 -14.93 1.40
C LEU A 82 0.31 -15.20 0.03
N ALA A 83 1.08 -15.03 -1.03
CA ALA A 83 0.64 -15.39 -2.38
C ALA A 83 1.80 -15.83 -3.26
N VAL A 84 1.50 -16.61 -4.30
CA VAL A 84 2.49 -17.04 -5.30
C VAL A 84 2.85 -15.89 -6.25
N ARG A 85 1.91 -14.96 -6.52
CA ARG A 85 2.12 -13.83 -7.42
C ARG A 85 1.31 -12.62 -6.97
N LEU A 86 1.93 -11.43 -6.97
CA LEU A 86 1.28 -10.17 -6.58
C LEU A 86 -0.01 -9.89 -7.37
N MET A 87 -0.05 -10.22 -8.66
CA MET A 87 -1.21 -9.99 -9.53
C MET A 87 -2.46 -10.78 -9.11
N LYS A 88 -2.31 -11.90 -8.39
CA LYS A 88 -3.45 -12.73 -7.92
C LYS A 88 -4.14 -12.16 -6.67
N LEU A 89 -3.56 -11.12 -6.04
CA LEU A 89 -4.10 -10.48 -4.84
C LEU A 89 -5.00 -9.28 -5.14
N ILE A 90 -5.09 -8.85 -6.40
CA ILE A 90 -5.95 -7.77 -6.84
C ILE A 90 -7.13 -8.41 -7.57
N ARG A 91 -8.30 -8.46 -6.95
CA ARG A 91 -9.54 -8.76 -7.69
C ARG A 91 -9.81 -7.59 -8.63
N PRO A 92 -9.89 -7.80 -9.96
CA PRO A 92 -10.17 -6.72 -10.91
C PRO A 92 -11.47 -5.96 -10.57
N GLU A 93 -12.45 -6.65 -10.00
CA GLU A 93 -13.75 -6.10 -9.61
C GLU A 93 -13.67 -5.10 -8.45
N GLU A 94 -12.63 -5.18 -7.61
CA GLU A 94 -12.39 -4.24 -6.50
C GLU A 94 -11.64 -2.97 -6.97
N LEU A 95 -11.11 -2.96 -8.20
CA LEU A 95 -10.29 -1.86 -8.71
C LEU A 95 -11.12 -0.73 -9.34
N PHE A 96 -12.30 -1.04 -9.91
CA PHE A 96 -13.22 -0.09 -10.54
C PHE A 96 -14.69 -0.57 -10.47
N PRO A 97 -15.40 -0.36 -9.35
CA PRO A 97 -16.82 -0.74 -9.24
C PRO A 97 -17.73 0.07 -10.18
N GLU A 98 -17.30 1.29 -10.53
CA GLU A 98 -18.08 2.27 -11.29
C GLU A 98 -17.94 2.12 -12.81
N ALA A 99 -17.01 1.27 -13.30
CA ALA A 99 -16.73 1.15 -14.74
C ALA A 99 -17.69 0.22 -15.50
N TRP A 100 -18.56 -0.51 -14.79
CA TRP A 100 -19.44 -1.53 -15.35
C TRP A 100 -20.94 -1.30 -15.06
N SER A 101 -21.28 -0.16 -14.46
CA SER A 101 -22.66 0.17 -14.03
C SER A 101 -23.40 1.15 -14.94
N GLN A 102 -22.90 1.42 -16.16
CA GLN A 102 -23.65 2.19 -17.17
C GLN A 102 -23.59 1.45 -18.52
N PRO A 103 -24.73 1.05 -19.11
CA PRO A 103 -24.75 0.55 -20.48
C PRO A 103 -24.49 1.71 -21.46
N PRO A 104 -23.80 1.47 -22.58
CA PRO A 104 -23.66 2.49 -23.62
C PRO A 104 -25.02 2.82 -24.23
N SER A 105 -25.26 4.12 -24.43
CA SER A 105 -26.41 4.72 -25.11
C SER A 105 -26.55 4.26 -26.56
#